data_AF-X0SFQ8-F1
#
_entry.id   AF-X0SFQ8-F1
#
_cell.length_a   1.000
_cell.length_b   1.000
_cell.length_c   1.000
_cell.angle_alpha   90.00
_cell.angle_beta   90.00
_cell.angle_gamma   90.00
#
_symmetry.space_group_name_H-M   'P 1'
#
loop_
_entity.id
_entity.type
_entity.pdbx_description
1 polymer ?
#
loop_
_entity_poly.entity_id
_entity_poly.type
_entity_poly.pdbx_seq_one_letter_code
_entity_poly.pdbx_strand_id
1 'polypeptide(L)' 'MARKPSSMYRYVRGQSSTRREYMGGIPASRITQFVMGNKKADFPIKISLTSNERCQVRHNALESAR' A
#
# COMPACT_ATOMS: atom_id res chain seq x y z
N MET A 1 17.81 8.98 7.11
CA MET A 1 18.18 8.43 5.78
C MET A 1 17.23 9.00 4.74
N ALA A 2 17.74 9.64 3.69
CA ALA A 2 16.92 10.27 2.66
C ALA A 2 16.07 9.22 1.93
N ARG A 3 14.75 9.44 1.83
CA ARG A 3 13.86 8.53 1.10
C ARG A 3 13.88 8.89 -0.38
N LYS A 4 14.17 7.91 -1.23
CA LYS A 4 14.10 8.08 -2.69
C LYS A 4 12.67 8.47 -3.13
N PRO A 5 12.53 9.37 -4.12
CA PRO A 5 11.24 9.88 -4.57
C PRO A 5 10.35 8.77 -5.15
N SER A 6 9.03 9.01 -5.16
CA SER A 6 8.05 8.02 -5.64
C SER A 6 8.17 7.74 -7.14
N SER A 7 8.66 8.71 -7.93
CA SER A 7 8.88 8.56 -9.38
C SER A 7 9.74 7.34 -9.74
N MET A 8 10.65 6.92 -8.85
CA MET A 8 11.51 5.75 -9.06
C MET A 8 10.77 4.42 -8.96
N TYR A 9 9.67 4.36 -8.21
CA TYR A 9 8.96 3.10 -7.92
C TYR A 9 7.53 3.06 -8.47
N ARG A 10 7.01 4.17 -9.01
CA ARG A 10 5.60 4.29 -9.45
C ARG A 10 5.23 3.28 -10.54
N TYR A 11 6.12 3.00 -11.48
CA TYR A 11 5.83 2.15 -12.62
C TYR A 11 6.08 0.68 -12.30
N VAL A 12 5.14 -0.19 -12.64
CA VAL A 12 5.30 -1.64 -12.52
C VAL A 12 6.30 -2.10 -13.58
N ARG A 13 7.55 -2.32 -13.17
CA ARG A 13 8.63 -2.81 -14.02
C ARG A 13 9.19 -4.12 -13.47
N GLY A 14 9.45 -5.09 -14.33
CA GLY A 14 10.02 -6.38 -13.95
C GLY A 14 9.03 -7.37 -13.32
N GLN A 15 9.58 -8.45 -12.76
CA GLN A 15 8.83 -9.54 -12.12
C GLN A 15 8.46 -9.19 -10.66
N SER A 16 7.43 -9.85 -10.12
CA SER A 16 6.99 -9.66 -8.74
C SER A 16 7.95 -10.31 -7.74
N SER A 17 8.52 -9.51 -6.85
CA SER A 17 9.40 -9.97 -5.76
C SER A 17 8.63 -10.04 -4.44
N THR A 18 7.95 -11.17 -4.20
CA THR A 18 7.05 -11.36 -3.04
C THR A 18 7.44 -12.54 -2.14
N ARG A 19 8.31 -13.43 -2.60
CA ARG A 19 8.69 -14.67 -1.91
C ARG A 19 9.71 -14.36 -0.79
N ARG A 20 9.21 -14.26 0.44
CA ARG A 20 10.00 -13.88 1.62
C ARG A 20 11.09 -14.89 1.97
N GLU A 21 10.90 -16.17 1.67
CA GLU A 21 11.89 -17.24 1.89
C GLU A 21 13.21 -17.01 1.14
N TYR A 22 13.18 -16.28 0.01
CA TYR A 22 14.37 -15.95 -0.78
C TYR A 22 14.89 -14.53 -0.53
N MET A 23 14.30 -13.78 0.40
CA MET A 23 14.58 -12.35 0.62
C MET A 23 14.95 -12.05 2.08
N GLY A 24 16.22 -11.71 2.32
CA GLY A 24 16.70 -11.28 3.64
C GLY A 24 16.43 -9.80 3.93
N GLY A 25 16.11 -9.46 5.18
CA GLY A 25 16.09 -8.07 5.66
C GLY A 25 14.96 -7.17 5.14
N ILE A 26 13.80 -7.74 4.80
CA ILE A 26 12.64 -6.96 4.35
C ILE A 26 12.16 -6.02 5.47
N PRO A 27 12.13 -4.69 5.26
CA PRO A 27 11.61 -3.75 6.24
C PRO A 27 10.12 -3.95 6.50
N ALA A 28 9.69 -3.74 7.74
CA ALA A 28 8.28 -3.79 8.10
C ALA A 28 7.47 -2.68 7.39
N SER A 29 6.21 -2.99 7.07
CA SER A 29 5.27 -1.99 6.54
C SER A 29 5.00 -0.92 7.59
N ARG A 30 4.84 0.33 7.14
CA ARG A 30 4.42 1.43 8.03
C ARG A 30 2.94 1.33 8.42
N ILE A 31 2.12 0.67 7.60
CA ILE A 31 0.70 0.49 7.84
C ILE A 31 0.51 -0.67 8.82
N THR A 32 -0.17 -0.41 9.92
CA THR A 32 -0.49 -1.42 10.94
C THR A 32 -1.97 -1.75 11.00
N GLN A 33 -2.84 -0.81 10.62
CA GLN A 33 -4.29 -0.96 10.67
C GLN A 33 -4.91 -0.63 9.30
N PHE A 34 -5.74 -1.53 8.79
CA PHE A 34 -6.41 -1.37 7.49
C PHE A 34 -7.91 -1.06 7.62
N VAL A 35 -8.51 -1.33 8.78
CA VAL A 35 -9.95 -1.16 9.01
C VAL A 35 -10.15 -0.22 10.19
N MET A 36 -10.86 0.87 9.94
CA MET A 36 -11.14 1.95 10.90
C MET A 36 -12.64 2.18 11.07
N GLY A 37 -13.02 2.94 12.11
CA GLY A 37 -14.41 3.27 12.40
C GLY A 37 -15.18 2.12 13.05
N ASN A 38 -16.51 2.17 12.94
CA ASN A 38 -17.39 1.17 13.54
C ASN A 38 -17.46 -0.09 12.66
N LYS A 39 -16.82 -1.17 13.12
CA LYS A 39 -16.73 -2.45 12.41
C LYS A 39 -17.96 -3.34 12.56
N LYS A 40 -18.89 -2.99 13.45
CA LYS A 40 -20.06 -3.80 13.80
C LYS A 40 -21.38 -3.22 13.28
N ALA A 41 -21.40 -1.94 12.92
CA ALA A 41 -22.59 -1.32 12.35
C ALA A 41 -22.75 -1.71 10.88
N ASP A 42 -24.01 -1.85 10.46
CA ASP A 42 -24.36 -2.03 9.06
C ASP A 42 -24.73 -0.67 8.45
N PHE A 43 -24.16 -0.35 7.29
CA PHE A 43 -24.33 0.93 6.63
C PHE A 43 -24.98 0.72 5.27
N PRO A 44 -26.06 1.45 4.94
CA PRO A 44 -26.80 1.24 3.69
C PRO A 44 -26.05 1.74 2.43
N ILE A 45 -24.98 2.52 2.58
CA ILE A 45 -24.24 3.14 1.49
C ILE A 45 -22.78 2.71 1.53
N LYS A 46 -22.23 2.33 0.37
CA LYS A 46 -20.82 1.99 0.19
C LYS A 46 -20.20 2.85 -0.90
N ILE A 47 -19.09 3.52 -0.57
CA ILE A 47 -18.29 4.31 -1.50
C ILE A 47 -16.92 3.65 -1.62
N SER A 48 -16.43 3.46 -2.84
CA SER A 48 -15.12 2.86 -3.12
C SER A 48 -14.28 3.75 -4.02
N LEU A 49 -13.00 3.90 -3.69
CA LEU A 49 -12.01 4.56 -4.54
C LEU A 49 -11.35 3.53 -5.46
N THR A 50 -11.32 3.81 -6.76
CA THR A 50 -10.71 2.94 -7.78
C THR A 50 -9.56 3.67 -8.47
N SER A 51 -8.48 2.94 -8.80
CA SER A 51 -7.38 3.49 -9.60
C SER A 51 -7.68 3.38 -11.09
N ASN A 52 -7.47 4.46 -11.83
CA ASN A 52 -7.59 4.49 -13.29
C ASN A 52 -6.27 4.16 -14.01
N GLU A 53 -5.16 4.10 -13.26
CA GLU A 53 -3.83 3.83 -13.81
C GLU A 53 -3.20 2.59 -13.16
N ARG A 54 -2.38 1.87 -13.94
CA ARG A 54 -1.53 0.80 -13.41
C ARG A 54 -0.29 1.41 -12.76
N CYS A 55 -0.26 1.44 -11.43
CA CYS A 55 0.88 1.95 -10.68
C CYS A 55 1.17 1.10 -9.43
N GLN A 56 2.38 1.25 -8.88
CA GLN A 56 2.72 0.76 -7.54
C GLN A 56 2.50 1.87 -6.52
N VAL A 57 1.72 1.58 -5.49
CA VAL A 57 1.50 2.50 -4.36
C VAL A 57 2.32 2.03 -3.16
N ARG A 58 3.19 2.91 -2.64
CA ARG A 58 4.06 2.58 -1.51
C ARG A 58 3.29 2.63 -0.20
N HIS A 59 3.71 1.81 0.77
CA HIS A 59 3.13 1.78 2.12
C HIS A 59 3.08 3.15 2.82
N ASN A 60 4.01 4.06 2.51
CA ASN A 60 4.01 5.42 3.06
C ASN A 60 2.85 6.26 2.53
N ALA A 61 2.53 6.15 1.23
CA ALA A 61 1.44 6.90 0.63
C ALA A 61 0.09 6.39 1.15
N LEU A 62 -0.04 5.07 1.28
CA LEU A 62 -1.24 4.45 1.87
C LEU A 62 -1.42 4.83 3.34
N GLU A 63 -0.36 4.87 4.15
CA GLU A 63 -0.48 5.33 5.54
C GLU A 63 -0.80 6.83 5.64
N SER A 64 -0.31 7.65 4.71
CA SER A 64 -0.65 9.08 4.67
C SER A 64 -2.07 9.36 4.16
N ALA A 65 -2.65 8.45 3.38
CA ALA A 65 -4.03 8.56 2.88
C ALA A 65 -5.08 7.99 3.85
N ARG A 66 -4.63 7.17 4.81
CA ARG A 66 -5.45 6.57 5.86
C ARG A 66 -5.87 7.62 6.89
#